data_AF-A0A1H5M2K9-F1
#
_entry.id   AF-A0A1H5M2K9-F1
#
_cell.length_a   1.000
_cell.length_b   1.000
_cell.length_c   1.000
_cell.angle_alpha   90.00
_cell.angle_beta   90.00
_cell.angle_gamma   90.00
#
_symmetry.space_group_name_H-M   'P 1'
#
loop_
_entity.id
_entity.type
_entity.pdbx_description
1 polymer ?
#
loop_
_entity_poly.entity_id
_entity_poly.type
_entity_poly.pdbx_seq_one_letter_code
_entity_poly.pdbx_strand_id
1 'polypeptide(L)'
;MSDDKKEAWAQDASWGSARRRGKGKLAEGSKAVEADRQATIEKAVETAVEEARPGLHKIPDPVEPAGEGALTDEERTRYEECLEGVDLGNTAWFIQGKALDTIATGKLFRDTPHKLEPERTYRTIEEWAPLEKGISVGKCSKLRAGWAIGEVLAARSYDVNPGQVREIVPVKNAFNLNAAVAVYVLVADSWGPDQVTAERLRNTVKMLPGDLKLDEDEDVDALAKTIKGVLVEEIQPPVSRAIPPAVTRAVDRTAIKIADALNRPRISRSEVTLRLMEAFADPEDTTVYDAVLERMQEAEKATRKAAREALK
;
A
#
# COMPACT_ATOMS: atom_id res chain seq x y z
N MET A 1 -74.67 79.59 -24.51
CA MET A 1 -74.14 79.12 -25.80
C MET A 1 -72.76 78.56 -25.50
N SER A 2 -72.68 77.29 -25.12
CA SER A 2 -72.77 76.10 -25.99
C SER A 2 -71.49 75.94 -26.80
N ASP A 3 -70.94 74.77 -27.03
CA ASP A 3 -71.11 73.42 -26.50
C ASP A 3 -69.94 72.72 -27.18
N ASP A 4 -68.79 72.51 -26.52
CA ASP A 4 -67.62 71.93 -27.20
C ASP A 4 -66.65 71.22 -26.25
N LYS A 5 -67.19 70.48 -25.25
CA LYS A 5 -66.35 69.68 -24.33
C LYS A 5 -66.87 68.29 -23.99
N LYS A 6 -67.59 67.64 -24.91
CA LYS A 6 -68.04 66.26 -24.70
C LYS A 6 -68.03 65.45 -25.99
N GLU A 7 -66.87 65.10 -26.50
CA GLU A 7 -66.69 63.94 -27.39
C GLU A 7 -65.21 63.67 -27.67
N ALA A 8 -64.47 63.15 -26.69
CA ALA A 8 -63.12 62.60 -26.96
C ALA A 8 -62.66 61.52 -25.98
N TRP A 9 -63.48 61.09 -25.02
CA TRP A 9 -63.06 60.20 -23.92
C TRP A 9 -63.86 58.89 -23.89
N ALA A 10 -64.09 58.27 -25.04
CA ALA A 10 -64.79 57.00 -25.13
C ALA A 10 -64.11 55.98 -26.07
N GLN A 11 -62.78 55.95 -26.14
CA GLN A 11 -62.06 54.90 -26.90
C GLN A 11 -60.88 54.23 -26.18
N ASP A 12 -60.63 54.51 -24.89
CA ASP A 12 -59.46 53.95 -24.18
C ASP A 12 -59.78 52.83 -23.16
N ALA A 13 -61.02 52.35 -23.09
CA ALA A 13 -61.42 51.33 -22.11
C ALA A 13 -61.46 49.88 -22.64
N SER A 14 -61.09 49.62 -23.90
CA SER A 14 -61.18 48.28 -24.51
C SER A 14 -59.85 47.49 -24.54
N TRP A 15 -58.70 48.17 -24.49
CA TRP A 15 -57.38 47.51 -24.65
C TRP A 15 -56.74 47.00 -23.34
N GLY A 16 -57.33 47.31 -22.18
CA GLY A 16 -56.76 46.96 -20.86
C GLY A 16 -57.08 45.55 -20.34
N SER A 17 -58.14 44.89 -20.84
CA SER A 17 -58.63 43.62 -20.27
C SER A 17 -58.06 42.36 -20.94
N ALA A 18 -57.50 42.49 -22.15
CA ALA A 18 -56.90 41.38 -22.89
C ALA A 18 -55.45 41.06 -22.46
N ARG A 19 -54.67 42.07 -22.03
CA ARG A 19 -53.26 41.89 -21.64
C ARG A 19 -53.07 41.21 -20.26
N ARG A 20 -54.04 41.27 -19.35
CA ARG A 20 -53.94 40.58 -18.04
C ARG A 20 -54.26 39.08 -18.11
N ARG A 21 -55.08 38.62 -19.06
CA ARG A 21 -55.38 37.19 -19.24
C ARG A 21 -54.28 36.39 -19.96
N GLY A 22 -53.40 37.06 -20.71
CA GLY A 22 -52.27 36.42 -21.42
C GLY A 22 -51.04 36.12 -20.53
N LYS A 23 -50.78 36.94 -19.50
CA LYS A 23 -49.62 36.77 -18.61
C LYS A 23 -49.72 35.55 -17.69
N GLY A 24 -50.94 35.18 -17.24
CA GLY A 24 -51.16 33.99 -16.41
C GLY A 24 -50.92 32.68 -17.17
N LYS A 25 -51.45 32.57 -18.40
CA LYS A 25 -51.27 31.37 -19.25
C LYS A 25 -49.83 31.16 -19.71
N LEU A 26 -49.06 32.22 -19.92
CA LEU A 26 -47.62 32.12 -20.23
C LEU A 26 -46.79 31.66 -19.03
N ALA A 27 -47.16 32.06 -17.80
CA ALA A 27 -46.48 31.61 -16.58
C ALA A 27 -46.84 30.15 -16.21
N GLU A 28 -48.09 29.72 -16.42
CA GLU A 28 -48.50 28.32 -16.26
C GLU A 28 -47.88 27.39 -17.31
N GLY A 29 -47.82 27.83 -18.57
CA GLY A 29 -47.15 27.08 -19.64
C GLY A 29 -45.64 26.92 -19.40
N SER A 30 -44.98 27.96 -18.88
CA SER A 30 -43.55 27.90 -18.51
C SER A 30 -43.28 26.91 -17.38
N LYS A 31 -44.15 26.88 -16.35
CA LYS A 31 -44.01 25.93 -15.23
C LYS A 31 -44.26 24.48 -15.64
N ALA A 32 -45.22 24.24 -16.53
CA ALA A 32 -45.49 22.90 -17.04
C ALA A 32 -44.33 22.38 -17.91
N VAL A 33 -43.72 23.26 -18.73
CA VAL A 33 -42.54 22.91 -19.55
C VAL A 33 -41.29 22.71 -18.70
N GLU A 34 -41.10 23.48 -17.63
CA GLU A 34 -40.01 23.26 -16.67
C GLU A 34 -40.19 21.96 -15.88
N ALA A 35 -41.41 21.63 -15.45
CA ALA A 35 -41.70 20.38 -14.76
C ALA A 35 -41.51 19.14 -15.65
N ASP A 36 -41.91 19.22 -16.93
CA ASP A 36 -41.71 18.14 -17.90
C ASP A 36 -40.22 17.96 -18.24
N ARG A 37 -39.48 19.06 -18.37
CA ARG A 37 -38.02 19.03 -18.51
C ARG A 37 -37.33 18.45 -17.28
N GLN A 38 -37.79 18.81 -16.08
CA GLN A 38 -37.26 18.29 -14.82
C GLN A 38 -37.52 16.79 -14.69
N ALA A 39 -38.73 16.32 -15.00
CA ALA A 39 -39.07 14.90 -15.01
C ALA A 39 -38.28 14.12 -16.07
N THR A 40 -38.02 14.73 -17.23
CA THR A 40 -37.16 14.14 -18.28
C THR A 40 -35.71 14.04 -17.83
N ILE A 41 -35.19 15.06 -17.13
CA ILE A 41 -33.85 15.04 -16.52
C ILE A 41 -33.79 13.97 -15.43
N GLU A 42 -34.77 13.89 -14.54
CA GLU A 42 -34.82 12.89 -13.47
C GLU A 42 -34.85 11.47 -14.03
N LYS A 43 -35.67 11.21 -15.04
CA LYS A 43 -35.73 9.91 -15.70
C LYS A 43 -34.43 9.58 -16.46
N ALA A 44 -33.80 10.56 -17.10
CA ALA A 44 -32.52 10.38 -17.77
C ALA A 44 -31.39 10.13 -16.75
N VAL A 45 -31.43 10.80 -15.60
CA VAL A 45 -30.50 10.57 -14.48
C VAL A 45 -30.73 9.18 -13.91
N GLU A 46 -31.96 8.77 -13.63
CA GLU A 46 -32.29 7.43 -13.12
C GLU A 46 -31.83 6.33 -14.09
N THR A 47 -32.08 6.49 -15.39
CA THR A 47 -31.63 5.55 -16.42
C THR A 47 -30.10 5.49 -16.50
N ALA A 48 -29.42 6.65 -16.51
CA ALA A 48 -27.96 6.71 -16.55
C ALA A 48 -27.31 6.17 -15.26
N VAL A 49 -27.99 6.33 -14.13
CA VAL A 49 -27.60 5.82 -12.81
C VAL A 49 -27.69 4.29 -12.82
N GLU A 50 -28.77 3.70 -13.32
CA GLU A 50 -28.90 2.25 -13.49
C GLU A 50 -27.86 1.67 -14.45
N GLU A 51 -27.62 2.31 -15.60
CA GLU A 51 -26.61 1.87 -16.58
C GLU A 51 -25.17 1.96 -16.04
N ALA A 52 -24.87 2.94 -15.19
CA ALA A 52 -23.56 3.11 -14.57
C ALA A 52 -23.29 2.13 -13.41
N ARG A 53 -24.28 1.31 -13.00
CA ARG A 53 -24.25 0.53 -11.76
C ARG A 53 -24.37 -0.99 -11.96
N PRO A 54 -23.47 -1.67 -12.70
CA PRO A 54 -23.40 -3.12 -12.62
C PRO A 54 -23.04 -3.54 -11.18
N GLY A 55 -24.01 -4.11 -10.45
CA GLY A 55 -23.82 -4.67 -9.12
C GLY A 55 -24.10 -3.75 -7.92
N LEU A 56 -24.18 -2.42 -8.09
CA LEU A 56 -24.48 -1.52 -6.95
C LEU A 56 -25.92 -1.68 -6.44
N HIS A 57 -26.86 -2.08 -7.31
CA HIS A 57 -28.24 -2.43 -6.95
C HIS A 57 -28.33 -3.62 -5.98
N LYS A 58 -27.24 -4.36 -5.76
CA LYS A 58 -27.16 -5.47 -4.81
C LYS A 58 -26.70 -5.03 -3.42
N ILE A 59 -26.19 -3.80 -3.29
CA ILE A 59 -25.77 -3.25 -2.01
C ILE A 59 -26.95 -2.45 -1.44
N PRO A 60 -27.44 -2.78 -0.23
CA PRO A 60 -28.52 -2.04 0.39
C PRO A 60 -28.21 -0.56 0.55
N ASP A 61 -29.25 0.28 0.46
CA ASP A 61 -29.11 1.71 0.74
C ASP A 61 -28.75 1.95 2.22
N PRO A 62 -27.96 3.00 2.52
CA PRO A 62 -27.66 3.37 3.90
C PRO A 62 -28.94 3.69 4.69
N VAL A 63 -29.12 3.02 5.83
CA VAL A 63 -30.24 3.25 6.76
C VAL A 63 -29.71 3.45 8.17
N GLU A 64 -30.45 4.23 8.98
CA GLU A 64 -30.15 4.38 10.40
C GLU A 64 -30.29 3.03 11.13
N PRO A 65 -29.47 2.76 12.16
CA PRO A 65 -29.55 1.51 12.91
C PRO A 65 -30.90 1.41 13.63
N ALA A 66 -31.44 0.20 13.75
CA ALA A 66 -32.71 -0.04 14.44
C ALA A 66 -32.60 0.21 15.96
N GLY A 67 -31.39 0.17 16.51
CA GLY A 67 -31.07 0.53 17.90
C GLY A 67 -29.59 0.32 18.23
N GLU A 68 -29.21 0.52 19.49
CA GLU A 68 -27.83 0.33 20.00
C GLU A 68 -27.53 -1.12 20.46
N GLY A 69 -28.49 -2.02 20.29
CA GLY A 69 -28.40 -3.42 20.74
C GLY A 69 -27.63 -4.33 19.78
N ALA A 70 -27.76 -5.64 19.98
CA ALA A 70 -27.25 -6.62 19.01
C ALA A 70 -27.98 -6.46 17.66
N LEU A 71 -27.26 -6.73 16.56
CA LEU A 71 -27.82 -6.68 15.21
C LEU A 71 -29.05 -7.60 15.10
N THR A 72 -30.13 -7.03 14.59
CA THR A 72 -31.31 -7.78 14.12
C THR A 72 -30.93 -8.68 12.95
N ASP A 73 -31.77 -9.67 12.65
CA ASP A 73 -31.53 -10.58 11.52
C ASP A 73 -31.46 -9.81 10.17
N GLU A 74 -32.31 -8.78 10.01
CA GLU A 74 -32.26 -7.91 8.83
C GLU A 74 -30.96 -7.11 8.74
N GLU A 75 -30.48 -6.55 9.85
CA GLU A 75 -29.21 -5.81 9.89
C GLU A 75 -28.02 -6.74 9.62
N ARG A 76 -28.09 -7.99 10.06
CA ARG A 76 -27.06 -9.01 9.77
C ARG A 76 -27.01 -9.34 8.28
N THR A 77 -28.15 -9.56 7.64
CA THR A 77 -28.20 -9.78 6.18
C THR A 77 -27.67 -8.58 5.41
N ARG A 78 -28.07 -7.35 5.75
CA ARG A 78 -27.52 -6.14 5.11
C ARG A 78 -26.02 -6.02 5.33
N TYR A 79 -25.52 -6.38 6.51
CA TYR A 79 -24.10 -6.37 6.81
C TYR A 79 -23.33 -7.36 5.92
N GLU A 80 -23.84 -8.58 5.75
CA GLU A 80 -23.26 -9.60 4.85
C GLU A 80 -23.23 -9.11 3.39
N GLU A 81 -24.34 -8.54 2.89
CA GLU A 81 -24.40 -7.98 1.53
C GLU A 81 -23.42 -6.81 1.34
N CYS A 82 -23.29 -5.94 2.35
CA CYS A 82 -22.29 -4.87 2.34
C CYS A 82 -20.85 -5.41 2.35
N LEU A 83 -20.58 -6.48 3.11
CA LEU A 83 -19.27 -7.13 3.16
C LEU A 83 -18.88 -7.72 1.81
N GLU A 84 -19.80 -8.39 1.12
CA GLU A 84 -19.55 -8.88 -0.25
C GLU A 84 -19.16 -7.75 -1.21
N GLY A 85 -19.79 -6.58 -1.08
CA GLY A 85 -19.43 -5.38 -1.83
C GLY A 85 -18.02 -4.88 -1.53
N VAL A 86 -17.60 -4.92 -0.26
CA VAL A 86 -16.24 -4.55 0.16
C VAL A 86 -15.21 -5.56 -0.41
N ASP A 87 -15.50 -6.85 -0.32
CA ASP A 87 -14.63 -7.93 -0.82
C ASP A 87 -14.49 -7.89 -2.35
N LEU A 88 -15.54 -7.50 -3.07
CA LEU A 88 -15.45 -7.24 -4.51
C LEU A 88 -14.42 -6.13 -4.81
N GLY A 89 -14.35 -5.09 -3.98
CA GLY A 89 -13.33 -4.05 -4.07
C GLY A 89 -11.90 -4.60 -3.93
N ASN A 90 -11.69 -5.55 -3.01
CA ASN A 90 -10.40 -6.20 -2.80
C ASN A 90 -9.95 -7.02 -4.01
N THR A 91 -10.89 -7.54 -4.81
CA THR A 91 -10.56 -8.28 -6.04
C THR A 91 -10.46 -7.38 -7.27
N ALA A 92 -11.23 -6.29 -7.30
CA ALA A 92 -11.34 -5.40 -8.45
C ALA A 92 -9.99 -4.81 -8.91
N TRP A 93 -9.06 -4.55 -7.99
CA TRP A 93 -7.80 -3.90 -8.35
C TRP A 93 -6.87 -4.83 -9.15
N PHE A 94 -6.80 -6.13 -8.85
CA PHE A 94 -5.97 -7.05 -9.63
C PHE A 94 -6.66 -7.46 -10.93
N ILE A 95 -8.00 -7.50 -10.97
CA ILE A 95 -8.76 -7.61 -12.22
C ILE A 95 -8.44 -6.42 -13.14
N GLN A 96 -8.48 -5.20 -12.60
CA GLN A 96 -8.11 -3.98 -13.33
C GLN A 96 -6.66 -4.05 -13.81
N GLY A 97 -5.72 -4.50 -12.97
CA GLY A 97 -4.32 -4.65 -13.35
C GLY A 97 -4.11 -5.66 -14.49
N LYS A 98 -4.77 -6.83 -14.43
CA LYS A 98 -4.74 -7.86 -15.48
C LYS A 98 -5.31 -7.36 -16.79
N ALA A 99 -6.43 -6.63 -16.74
CA ALA A 99 -7.03 -6.01 -17.92
C ALA A 99 -6.09 -4.98 -18.56
N LEU A 100 -5.51 -4.08 -17.76
CA LEU A 100 -4.54 -3.08 -18.25
C LEU A 100 -3.31 -3.74 -18.88
N ASP A 101 -2.81 -4.81 -18.26
CA ASP A 101 -1.64 -5.51 -18.75
C ASP A 101 -1.93 -6.29 -20.05
N THR A 102 -3.12 -6.87 -20.15
CA THR A 102 -3.62 -7.51 -21.39
C THR A 102 -3.76 -6.49 -22.52
N ILE A 103 -4.36 -5.33 -22.23
CA ILE A 103 -4.50 -4.22 -23.20
C ILE A 103 -3.13 -3.74 -23.68
N ALA A 104 -2.19 -3.55 -22.74
CA ALA A 104 -0.83 -3.09 -23.04
C ALA A 104 -0.06 -4.12 -23.89
N THR A 105 -0.06 -5.38 -23.47
CA THR A 105 0.67 -6.47 -24.12
C THR A 105 0.12 -6.74 -25.52
N GLY A 106 -1.21 -6.80 -25.65
CA GLY A 106 -1.88 -7.02 -26.93
C GLY A 106 -1.95 -5.77 -27.82
N LYS A 107 -1.49 -4.59 -27.33
CA LYS A 107 -1.68 -3.28 -27.96
C LYS A 107 -3.12 -3.10 -28.46
N LEU A 108 -4.10 -3.38 -27.59
CA LEU A 108 -5.52 -3.42 -27.97
C LEU A 108 -6.10 -2.02 -28.26
N PHE A 109 -5.38 -0.96 -27.90
CA PHE A 109 -5.71 0.44 -28.20
C PHE A 109 -5.24 0.92 -29.59
N ARG A 110 -4.57 0.06 -30.38
CA ARG A 110 -3.90 0.46 -31.64
C ARG A 110 -4.84 1.04 -32.72
N ASP A 111 -6.12 0.70 -32.65
CA ASP A 111 -7.16 1.15 -33.58
C ASP A 111 -8.07 2.23 -32.96
N THR A 112 -7.77 2.66 -31.74
CA THR A 112 -8.53 3.70 -31.05
C THR A 112 -7.99 5.08 -31.45
N PRO A 113 -8.80 5.97 -32.06
CA PRO A 113 -8.40 7.34 -32.35
C PRO A 113 -8.00 8.10 -31.08
N HIS A 114 -6.97 8.93 -31.17
CA HIS A 114 -6.48 9.68 -30.03
C HIS A 114 -7.45 10.82 -29.69
N LYS A 115 -7.88 10.90 -28.43
CA LYS A 115 -8.91 11.84 -27.96
C LYS A 115 -8.61 13.31 -28.23
N LEU A 116 -7.33 13.70 -28.25
CA LEU A 116 -6.88 15.07 -28.53
C LEU A 116 -6.37 15.28 -29.96
N GLU A 117 -6.06 14.19 -30.68
CA GLU A 117 -5.43 14.22 -32.01
C GLU A 117 -6.10 13.15 -32.90
N PRO A 118 -7.35 13.37 -33.33
CA PRO A 118 -8.18 12.32 -33.96
C PRO A 118 -7.59 11.70 -35.23
N GLU A 119 -6.63 12.37 -35.87
CA GLU A 119 -5.90 11.93 -37.05
C GLU A 119 -4.89 10.79 -36.78
N ARG A 120 -4.58 10.48 -35.52
CA ARG A 120 -3.70 9.37 -35.14
C ARG A 120 -4.33 8.46 -34.08
N THR A 121 -3.74 7.28 -33.90
CA THR A 121 -4.11 6.35 -32.83
C THR A 121 -3.10 6.35 -31.68
N TYR A 122 -3.50 5.76 -30.55
CA TYR A 122 -2.62 5.57 -29.40
C TYR A 122 -1.46 4.62 -29.70
N ARG A 123 -0.25 5.01 -29.27
CA ARG A 123 0.96 4.18 -29.47
C ARG A 123 1.35 3.35 -28.26
N THR A 124 1.05 3.86 -27.06
CA THR A 124 1.45 3.26 -25.79
C THR A 124 0.29 3.27 -24.80
N ILE A 125 0.36 2.39 -23.81
CA ILE A 125 -0.65 2.35 -22.74
C ILE A 125 -0.54 3.59 -21.84
N GLU A 126 0.65 4.17 -21.74
CA GLU A 126 0.95 5.36 -20.95
C GLU A 126 0.29 6.62 -21.55
N GLU A 127 0.08 6.67 -22.86
CA GLU A 127 -0.74 7.70 -23.52
C GLU A 127 -2.24 7.42 -23.37
N TRP A 128 -2.64 6.16 -23.57
CA TRP A 128 -4.05 5.75 -23.59
C TRP A 128 -4.72 5.84 -22.21
N ALA A 129 -4.09 5.30 -21.17
CA ALA A 129 -4.73 5.12 -19.85
C ALA A 129 -5.15 6.44 -19.17
N PRO A 130 -4.34 7.52 -19.19
CA PRO A 130 -4.76 8.80 -18.62
C PRO A 130 -5.91 9.46 -19.37
N LEU A 131 -5.87 9.43 -20.71
CA LEU A 131 -6.83 10.17 -21.56
C LEU A 131 -8.19 9.45 -21.70
N GLU A 132 -8.16 8.12 -21.80
CA GLU A 132 -9.37 7.31 -21.99
C GLU A 132 -10.00 6.88 -20.67
N LYS A 133 -9.18 6.60 -19.64
CA LYS A 133 -9.65 6.01 -18.38
C LYS A 133 -9.36 6.86 -17.14
N GLY A 134 -8.69 8.01 -17.27
CA GLY A 134 -8.33 8.84 -16.11
C GLY A 134 -7.34 8.18 -15.16
N ILE A 135 -6.63 7.14 -15.61
CA ILE A 135 -5.66 6.40 -14.79
C ILE A 135 -4.29 7.00 -15.02
N SER A 136 -3.67 7.55 -13.96
CA SER A 136 -2.33 8.10 -14.07
C SER A 136 -1.32 7.02 -14.48
N VAL A 137 -0.28 7.42 -15.23
CA VAL A 137 0.78 6.51 -15.71
C VAL A 137 1.36 5.69 -14.56
N GLY A 138 1.72 6.35 -13.45
CA GLY A 138 2.27 5.67 -12.28
C GLY A 138 1.30 4.69 -11.61
N LYS A 139 -0.02 4.94 -11.64
CA LYS A 139 -1.02 3.99 -11.14
C LYS A 139 -1.15 2.79 -12.10
N CYS A 140 -1.20 3.05 -13.40
CA CYS A 140 -1.24 2.02 -14.44
C CYS A 140 -0.07 1.04 -14.31
N SER A 141 1.17 1.56 -14.25
CA SER A 141 2.37 0.71 -14.09
C SER A 141 2.34 -0.12 -12.81
N LYS A 142 1.90 0.44 -11.68
CA LYS A 142 1.80 -0.29 -10.40
C LYS A 142 0.77 -1.42 -10.44
N LEU A 143 -0.41 -1.16 -10.99
CA LEU A 143 -1.47 -2.18 -11.13
C LEU A 143 -1.00 -3.32 -12.03
N ARG A 144 -0.38 -3.00 -13.16
CA ARG A 144 0.18 -3.98 -14.10
C ARG A 144 1.31 -4.81 -13.48
N ALA A 145 2.17 -4.22 -12.66
CA ALA A 145 3.27 -4.95 -12.04
C ALA A 145 2.78 -5.97 -10.99
N GLY A 146 1.74 -5.63 -10.23
CA GLY A 146 1.31 -6.38 -9.04
C GLY A 146 0.16 -7.37 -9.23
N TRP A 147 -0.62 -7.31 -10.32
CA TRP A 147 -1.87 -8.08 -10.41
C TRP A 147 -1.69 -9.59 -10.26
N ALA A 148 -0.65 -10.17 -10.85
CA ALA A 148 -0.40 -11.62 -10.78
C ALA A 148 -0.13 -12.10 -9.34
N ILE A 149 0.53 -11.27 -8.53
CA ILE A 149 0.78 -11.56 -7.12
C ILE A 149 -0.55 -11.53 -6.36
N GLY A 150 -1.38 -10.51 -6.61
CA GLY A 150 -2.71 -10.39 -6.01
C GLY A 150 -3.63 -11.56 -6.35
N GLU A 151 -3.63 -12.01 -7.61
CA GLU A 151 -4.45 -13.15 -8.06
C GLU A 151 -4.06 -14.45 -7.33
N VAL A 152 -2.76 -14.74 -7.21
CA VAL A 152 -2.28 -15.95 -6.52
C VAL A 152 -2.55 -15.90 -5.02
N LEU A 153 -2.37 -14.74 -4.38
CA LEU A 153 -2.65 -14.57 -2.95
C LEU A 153 -4.15 -14.67 -2.64
N ALA A 154 -5.00 -14.08 -3.48
CA ALA A 154 -6.45 -14.21 -3.35
C ALA A 154 -6.92 -15.66 -3.53
N ALA A 155 -6.34 -16.41 -4.48
CA ALA A 155 -6.62 -17.83 -4.65
C ALA A 155 -6.20 -18.70 -3.44
N ARG A 156 -5.28 -18.19 -2.61
CA ARG A 156 -4.84 -18.78 -1.34
C ARG A 156 -5.61 -18.25 -0.12
N SER A 157 -6.71 -17.52 -0.34
CA SER A 157 -7.55 -16.94 0.71
C SER A 157 -6.85 -15.92 1.62
N TYR A 158 -5.81 -15.24 1.12
CA TYR A 158 -5.23 -14.10 1.81
C TYR A 158 -5.95 -12.82 1.41
N ASP A 159 -6.34 -12.02 2.42
CA ASP A 159 -6.83 -10.67 2.20
C ASP A 159 -5.65 -9.72 1.97
N VAL A 160 -5.51 -9.24 0.72
CA VAL A 160 -4.35 -8.48 0.28
C VAL A 160 -4.74 -7.13 -0.28
N ASN A 161 -4.08 -6.08 0.23
CA ASN A 161 -4.24 -4.74 -0.30
C ASN A 161 -3.14 -4.41 -1.34
N PRO A 162 -3.39 -3.46 -2.26
CA PRO A 162 -2.41 -3.06 -3.27
C PRO A 162 -1.08 -2.53 -2.69
N GLY A 163 -1.12 -1.98 -1.47
CA GLY A 163 0.04 -1.46 -0.77
C GLY A 163 1.02 -2.57 -0.39
N GLN A 164 0.53 -3.66 0.20
CA GLN A 164 1.31 -4.85 0.55
C GLN A 164 1.94 -5.47 -0.70
N VAL A 165 1.15 -5.71 -1.75
CA VAL A 165 1.63 -6.32 -3.00
C VAL A 165 2.76 -5.50 -3.62
N ARG A 166 2.66 -4.17 -3.56
CA ARG A 166 3.69 -3.29 -4.11
C ARG A 166 5.06 -3.47 -3.47
N GLU A 167 5.13 -3.84 -2.19
CA GLU A 167 6.39 -4.02 -1.49
C GLU A 167 7.12 -5.31 -1.89
N ILE A 168 6.39 -6.31 -2.42
CA ILE A 168 6.95 -7.59 -2.89
C ILE A 168 7.11 -7.67 -4.42
N VAL A 169 6.62 -6.68 -5.18
CA VAL A 169 6.92 -6.55 -6.63
C VAL A 169 8.42 -6.57 -6.95
N PRO A 170 9.32 -5.92 -6.17
CA PRO A 170 10.76 -6.02 -6.42
C PRO A 170 11.28 -7.46 -6.37
N VAL A 171 10.75 -8.29 -5.47
CA VAL A 171 11.11 -9.72 -5.36
C VAL A 171 10.69 -10.47 -6.61
N LYS A 172 9.47 -10.22 -7.11
CA LYS A 172 9.00 -10.81 -8.38
C LYS A 172 9.93 -10.47 -9.55
N ASN A 173 10.42 -9.23 -9.60
CA ASN A 173 11.28 -8.76 -10.70
C ASN A 173 12.72 -9.26 -10.58
N ALA A 174 13.22 -9.46 -9.35
CA ALA A 174 14.57 -9.94 -9.11
C ALA A 174 14.69 -11.46 -9.23
N PHE A 175 13.65 -12.17 -8.78
CA PHE A 175 13.58 -13.63 -8.79
C PHE A 175 12.41 -14.06 -9.68
N ASN A 176 11.26 -14.40 -9.11
CA ASN A 176 10.07 -14.84 -9.86
C ASN A 176 8.78 -14.62 -9.05
N LEU A 177 7.63 -14.93 -9.66
CA LEU A 177 6.31 -14.78 -9.02
C LEU A 177 6.18 -15.62 -7.74
N ASN A 178 6.61 -16.87 -7.76
CA ASN A 178 6.50 -17.79 -6.63
C ASN A 178 7.32 -17.31 -5.44
N ALA A 179 8.52 -16.77 -5.67
CA ALA A 179 9.35 -16.15 -4.65
C ALA A 179 8.66 -14.96 -3.97
N ALA A 180 8.01 -14.08 -4.74
CA ALA A 180 7.26 -12.96 -4.18
C ALA A 180 6.09 -13.41 -3.29
N VAL A 181 5.36 -14.43 -3.72
CA VAL A 181 4.28 -15.05 -2.93
C VAL A 181 4.85 -15.73 -1.68
N ALA A 182 5.98 -16.43 -1.80
CA ALA A 182 6.65 -17.10 -0.69
C ALA A 182 7.10 -16.12 0.40
N VAL A 183 7.56 -14.92 0.04
CA VAL A 183 7.86 -13.85 1.01
C VAL A 183 6.61 -13.43 1.78
N TYR A 184 5.45 -13.31 1.11
CA TYR A 184 4.20 -13.00 1.78
C TYR A 184 3.80 -14.13 2.74
N VAL A 185 3.81 -15.38 2.26
CA VAL A 185 3.48 -16.58 3.06
C VAL A 185 4.40 -16.68 4.28
N LEU A 186 5.69 -16.44 4.11
CA LEU A 186 6.64 -16.42 5.23
C LEU A 186 6.26 -15.39 6.31
N VAL A 187 5.89 -14.18 5.91
CA VAL A 187 5.49 -13.13 6.86
C VAL A 187 4.16 -13.51 7.54
N ALA A 188 3.21 -14.06 6.78
CA ALA A 188 1.95 -14.56 7.32
C ALA A 188 2.16 -15.71 8.31
N ASP A 189 3.02 -16.67 8.02
CA ASP A 189 3.36 -17.80 8.89
C ASP A 189 4.09 -17.35 10.16
N SER A 190 4.87 -16.28 10.07
CA SER A 190 5.67 -15.77 11.20
C SER A 190 4.85 -14.92 12.17
N TRP A 191 3.83 -14.22 11.69
CA TRP A 191 3.11 -13.20 12.47
C TRP A 191 1.58 -13.38 12.52
N GLY A 192 1.03 -14.27 11.70
CA GLY A 192 -0.40 -14.42 11.45
C GLY A 192 -0.84 -13.69 10.16
N PRO A 193 -1.86 -14.23 9.46
CA PRO A 193 -2.35 -13.67 8.19
C PRO A 193 -2.84 -12.22 8.32
N ASP A 194 -3.49 -11.87 9.44
CA ASP A 194 -4.05 -10.53 9.67
C ASP A 194 -2.98 -9.48 10.05
N GLN A 195 -1.75 -9.91 10.30
CA GLN A 195 -0.65 -9.05 10.77
C GLN A 195 0.39 -8.77 9.68
N VAL A 196 0.07 -9.09 8.43
CA VAL A 196 0.93 -8.80 7.29
C VAL A 196 0.78 -7.32 6.92
N THR A 197 1.78 -6.50 7.22
CA THR A 197 1.77 -5.07 6.85
C THR A 197 2.77 -4.79 5.73
N ALA A 198 2.52 -3.72 4.96
CA ALA A 198 3.44 -3.26 3.93
C ALA A 198 4.84 -2.97 4.50
N GLU A 199 4.92 -2.41 5.71
CA GLU A 199 6.20 -2.16 6.39
C GLU A 199 6.95 -3.46 6.71
N ARG A 200 6.26 -4.50 7.18
CA ARG A 200 6.86 -5.80 7.47
C ARG A 200 7.37 -6.46 6.19
N LEU A 201 6.55 -6.48 5.14
CA LEU A 201 6.97 -7.00 3.84
C LEU A 201 8.21 -6.25 3.34
N ARG A 202 8.21 -4.91 3.39
CA ARG A 202 9.38 -4.10 3.01
C ARG A 202 10.63 -4.48 3.80
N ASN A 203 10.51 -4.67 5.12
CA ASN A 203 11.63 -5.02 5.98
C ASN A 203 12.14 -6.43 5.66
N THR A 204 11.26 -7.40 5.44
CA THR A 204 11.64 -8.75 5.01
C THR A 204 12.34 -8.72 3.65
N VAL A 205 11.80 -7.99 2.68
CA VAL A 205 12.41 -7.86 1.34
C VAL A 205 13.81 -7.27 1.40
N LYS A 206 14.07 -6.31 2.30
CA LYS A 206 15.41 -5.73 2.50
C LYS A 206 16.43 -6.71 3.09
N MET A 207 15.97 -7.75 3.77
CA MET A 207 16.84 -8.78 4.36
C MET A 207 17.14 -9.91 3.38
N LEU A 208 16.50 -9.96 2.22
CA LEU A 208 16.76 -11.01 1.24
C LEU A 208 18.12 -10.79 0.56
N PRO A 209 18.97 -11.82 0.49
CA PRO A 209 20.22 -11.73 -0.26
C PRO A 209 19.93 -11.61 -1.76
N GLY A 210 20.64 -10.69 -2.42
CA GLY A 210 20.42 -10.35 -3.82
C GLY A 210 20.89 -11.44 -4.81
N ASP A 211 21.64 -12.43 -4.36
CA ASP A 211 22.21 -13.53 -5.14
C ASP A 211 21.49 -14.86 -4.90
N LEU A 212 20.34 -14.84 -4.23
CA LEU A 212 19.56 -16.04 -3.92
C LEU A 212 19.10 -16.74 -5.20
N LYS A 213 19.57 -17.97 -5.42
CA LYS A 213 19.11 -18.81 -6.52
C LYS A 213 17.87 -19.56 -6.06
N LEU A 214 16.71 -19.15 -6.55
CA LEU A 214 15.44 -19.81 -6.32
C LEU A 214 15.00 -20.49 -7.62
N ASP A 215 14.67 -21.78 -7.56
CA ASP A 215 14.12 -22.49 -8.69
C ASP A 215 12.69 -22.00 -8.95
N GLU A 216 12.36 -21.74 -10.22
CA GLU A 216 11.05 -21.21 -10.62
C GLU A 216 9.91 -22.22 -10.40
N ASP A 217 10.24 -23.51 -10.48
CA ASP A 217 9.30 -24.63 -10.37
C ASP A 217 9.09 -25.10 -8.92
N GLU A 218 9.78 -24.50 -7.95
CA GLU A 218 9.68 -24.90 -6.55
C GLU A 218 8.34 -24.43 -5.94
N ASP A 219 7.76 -25.27 -5.08
CA ASP A 219 6.50 -24.96 -4.41
C ASP A 219 6.67 -23.73 -3.50
N VAL A 220 5.65 -22.87 -3.44
CA VAL A 220 5.68 -21.61 -2.67
C VAL A 220 5.98 -21.85 -1.19
N ASP A 221 5.49 -22.93 -0.60
CA ASP A 221 5.69 -23.22 0.82
C ASP A 221 7.10 -23.79 1.07
N ALA A 222 7.65 -24.51 0.09
CA ALA A 222 9.05 -24.92 0.10
C ALA A 222 9.99 -23.70 -0.05
N LEU A 223 9.69 -22.81 -1.00
CA LEU A 223 10.39 -21.53 -1.17
C LEU A 223 10.31 -20.67 0.09
N ALA A 224 9.16 -20.60 0.76
CA ALA A 224 9.01 -19.85 2.01
C ALA A 224 9.93 -20.41 3.11
N LYS A 225 10.06 -21.75 3.20
CA LYS A 225 11.00 -22.41 4.13
C LYS A 225 12.46 -22.17 3.74
N THR A 226 12.80 -22.22 2.46
CA THR A 226 14.14 -21.92 1.95
C THR A 226 14.53 -20.48 2.27
N ILE A 227 13.66 -19.52 1.97
CA ILE A 227 13.84 -18.10 2.29
C ILE A 227 13.98 -17.92 3.82
N LYS A 228 13.15 -18.60 4.62
CA LYS A 228 13.28 -18.58 6.07
C LYS A 228 14.63 -19.13 6.54
N GLY A 229 15.08 -20.23 5.97
CA GLY A 229 16.37 -20.85 6.27
C GLY A 229 17.52 -19.89 6.01
N VAL A 230 17.52 -19.25 4.84
CA VAL A 230 18.52 -18.25 4.45
C VAL A 230 18.48 -17.03 5.37
N LEU A 231 17.29 -16.49 5.64
CA LEU A 231 17.14 -15.37 6.56
C LEU A 231 17.62 -15.74 7.98
N VAL A 232 17.38 -16.97 8.45
CA VAL A 232 17.83 -17.42 9.77
C VAL A 232 19.33 -17.75 9.80
N GLU A 233 19.92 -18.26 8.72
CA GLU A 233 21.37 -18.50 8.62
C GLU A 233 22.16 -17.19 8.56
N GLU A 234 21.62 -16.16 7.90
CA GLU A 234 22.20 -14.80 7.90
C GLU A 234 21.89 -14.05 9.22
N ILE A 235 20.86 -14.48 9.95
CA ILE A 235 20.58 -14.13 11.36
C ILE A 235 21.16 -15.21 12.30
N GLN A 236 22.41 -15.65 12.09
CA GLN A 236 23.26 -15.74 13.28
C GLN A 236 23.72 -14.32 13.58
N PRO A 237 23.08 -13.59 14.51
CA PRO A 237 23.67 -12.36 14.98
C PRO A 237 25.06 -12.73 15.51
N PRO A 238 26.12 -11.92 15.27
CA PRO A 238 27.26 -12.00 16.16
C PRO A 238 26.66 -11.86 17.55
N VAL A 239 26.89 -12.84 18.41
CA VAL A 239 26.37 -12.85 19.77
C VAL A 239 26.86 -11.55 20.41
N SER A 240 26.04 -10.50 20.34
CA SER A 240 26.31 -9.22 20.96
C SER A 240 26.08 -9.46 22.42
N ARG A 241 27.07 -10.08 23.05
CA ARG A 241 27.27 -10.00 24.48
C ARG A 241 27.52 -8.51 24.72
N ALA A 242 26.46 -7.78 25.02
CA ALA A 242 26.57 -6.38 25.41
C ALA A 242 27.70 -6.29 26.43
N ILE A 243 28.73 -5.50 26.10
CA ILE A 243 29.93 -5.39 26.94
C ILE A 243 29.45 -4.97 28.33
N PRO A 244 29.74 -5.75 29.40
CA PRO A 244 29.27 -5.41 30.72
C PRO A 244 29.70 -3.99 31.11
N PRO A 245 28.83 -3.18 31.73
CA PRO A 245 29.14 -1.77 32.04
C PRO A 245 30.37 -1.62 32.95
N ALA A 246 30.71 -2.65 33.73
CA ALA A 246 31.94 -2.71 34.52
C ALA A 246 33.20 -2.72 33.64
N VAL A 247 33.18 -3.46 32.52
CA VAL A 247 34.28 -3.53 31.55
C VAL A 247 34.44 -2.18 30.84
N THR A 248 33.31 -1.57 30.44
CA THR A 248 33.30 -0.22 29.85
C THR A 248 33.98 0.81 30.76
N ARG A 249 33.61 0.85 32.05
CA ARG A 249 34.24 1.75 33.04
C ARG A 249 35.72 1.46 33.25
N ALA A 250 36.14 0.19 33.22
CA ALA A 250 37.54 -0.18 33.35
C ALA A 250 38.37 0.31 32.16
N VAL A 251 37.86 0.14 30.94
CA VAL A 251 38.49 0.65 29.71
C VAL A 251 38.62 2.18 29.74
N ASP A 252 37.59 2.89 30.19
CA ASP A 252 37.63 4.36 30.27
C ASP A 252 38.68 4.85 31.29
N ARG A 253 38.85 4.15 32.43
CA ARG A 253 39.94 4.46 33.38
C ARG A 253 41.32 4.19 32.79
N THR A 254 41.49 3.11 32.04
CA THR A 254 42.75 2.81 31.38
C THR A 254 43.07 3.85 30.29
N ALA A 255 42.07 4.29 29.54
CA ALA A 255 42.24 5.36 28.55
C ALA A 255 42.72 6.67 29.17
N ILE A 256 42.24 7.02 30.37
CA ILE A 256 42.73 8.19 31.13
C ILE A 256 44.21 8.00 31.52
N LYS A 257 44.59 6.83 32.05
CA LYS A 257 45.99 6.55 32.41
C LYS A 257 46.94 6.65 31.21
N ILE A 258 46.51 6.15 30.05
CA ILE A 258 47.29 6.27 28.81
C ILE A 258 47.37 7.74 28.38
N ALA A 259 46.29 8.50 28.50
CA ALA A 259 46.28 9.93 28.20
C ALA A 259 47.29 10.70 29.10
N ASP A 260 47.28 10.43 30.40
CA ASP A 260 48.21 11.02 31.37
C ASP A 260 49.67 10.66 31.04
N ALA A 261 49.95 9.38 30.74
CA ALA A 261 51.29 8.90 30.36
C ALA A 261 51.81 9.53 29.06
N LEU A 262 50.92 9.84 28.13
CA LEU A 262 51.24 10.52 26.87
C LEU A 262 51.16 12.05 26.97
N ASN A 263 50.90 12.60 28.16
CA ASN A 263 50.71 14.03 28.43
C ASN A 263 49.66 14.68 27.51
N ARG A 264 48.55 13.97 27.26
CA ARG A 264 47.42 14.40 26.42
C ARG A 264 46.17 14.61 27.27
N PRO A 265 45.31 15.60 26.94
CA PRO A 265 44.13 15.90 27.75
C PRO A 265 43.05 14.80 27.71
N ARG A 266 42.93 14.09 26.58
CA ARG A 266 41.99 12.98 26.42
C ARG A 266 42.38 12.10 25.25
N ILE A 267 42.19 10.80 25.39
CA ILE A 267 42.22 9.83 24.29
C ILE A 267 40.81 9.28 24.11
N SER A 268 40.34 9.23 22.87
CA SER A 268 39.01 8.70 22.54
C SER A 268 38.99 7.18 22.59
N ARG A 269 37.85 6.57 22.93
CA ARG A 269 37.71 5.10 22.93
C ARG A 269 37.97 4.50 21.53
N SER A 270 37.55 5.19 20.47
CA SER A 270 37.81 4.78 19.09
C SER A 270 39.30 4.74 18.77
N GLU A 271 40.08 5.71 19.26
CA GLU A 271 41.54 5.73 19.07
C GLU A 271 42.22 4.57 19.82
N VAL A 272 41.83 4.28 21.06
CA VAL A 272 42.34 3.11 21.79
C VAL A 272 42.00 1.81 21.07
N THR A 273 40.76 1.71 20.55
CA THR A 273 40.30 0.52 19.82
C THR A 273 41.10 0.34 18.53
N LEU A 274 41.33 1.41 17.78
CA LEU A 274 42.14 1.38 16.56
C LEU A 274 43.57 0.91 16.84
N ARG A 275 44.23 1.44 17.88
CA ARG A 275 45.60 1.03 18.25
C ARG A 275 45.68 -0.42 18.73
N LEU A 276 44.65 -0.91 19.43
CA LEU A 276 44.58 -2.33 19.81
C LEU A 276 44.40 -3.24 18.59
N MET A 277 43.59 -2.82 17.61
CA MET A 277 43.43 -3.57 16.37
C MET A 277 44.71 -3.59 15.53
N GLU A 278 45.42 -2.47 15.46
CA GLU A 278 46.73 -2.38 14.80
C GLU A 278 47.76 -3.31 15.48
N ALA A 279 47.84 -3.30 16.81
CA ALA A 279 48.73 -4.18 17.56
C ALA A 279 48.37 -5.67 17.43
N PHE A 280 47.08 -6.00 17.30
CA PHE A 280 46.64 -7.37 17.06
C PHE A 280 46.87 -7.85 15.62
N ALA A 281 46.90 -6.92 14.66
CA ALA A 281 47.11 -7.21 13.25
C ALA A 281 48.60 -7.33 12.86
N ASP A 282 49.51 -6.94 13.75
CA ASP A 282 50.96 -7.08 13.53
C ASP A 282 51.39 -8.54 13.77
N PRO A 283 51.82 -9.28 12.73
CA PRO A 283 52.23 -10.68 12.88
C PRO A 283 53.52 -10.85 13.69
N GLU A 284 54.30 -9.79 13.89
CA GLU A 284 55.57 -9.81 14.63
C GLU A 284 55.39 -9.50 16.12
N ASP A 285 54.29 -8.83 16.52
CA ASP A 285 53.96 -8.52 17.92
C ASP A 285 52.87 -9.47 18.46
N THR A 286 53.31 -10.51 19.16
CA THR A 286 52.42 -11.54 19.74
C THR A 286 51.89 -11.17 21.13
N THR A 287 52.28 -10.03 21.70
CA THR A 287 51.98 -9.69 23.10
C THR A 287 50.47 -9.57 23.37
N VAL A 288 49.73 -8.96 22.44
CA VAL A 288 48.27 -8.82 22.56
C VAL A 288 47.58 -10.17 22.34
N TYR A 289 48.07 -10.97 21.40
CA TYR A 289 47.53 -12.30 21.13
C TYR A 289 47.67 -13.22 22.35
N ASP A 290 48.87 -13.30 22.95
CA ASP A 290 49.15 -14.17 24.10
C ASP A 290 48.32 -13.75 25.33
N ALA A 291 48.21 -12.45 25.60
CA ALA A 291 47.40 -11.93 26.69
C ALA A 291 45.89 -12.23 26.53
N VAL A 292 45.39 -12.22 25.29
CA VAL A 292 43.99 -12.60 25.00
C VAL A 292 43.80 -14.10 25.15
N LEU A 293 44.72 -14.90 24.63
CA LEU A 293 44.69 -16.35 24.70
C LEU A 293 44.67 -16.85 26.15
N GLU A 294 45.56 -16.31 27.01
CA GLU A 294 45.61 -16.66 28.43
C GLU A 294 44.26 -16.37 29.12
N ARG A 295 43.68 -15.19 28.92
CA ARG A 295 42.38 -14.82 29.49
C ARG A 295 41.24 -15.72 29.02
N MET A 296 41.25 -16.13 27.74
CA MET A 296 40.25 -17.06 27.22
C MET A 296 40.37 -18.44 27.89
N GLN A 297 41.60 -18.94 28.05
CA GLN A 297 41.85 -20.21 28.73
C GLN A 297 41.44 -20.18 30.20
N GLU A 298 41.69 -19.08 30.91
CA GLU A 298 41.23 -18.90 32.29
C GLU A 298 39.71 -18.91 32.41
N ALA A 299 39.02 -18.20 31.50
CA ALA A 299 37.56 -18.18 31.46
C ALA A 299 36.97 -19.57 31.18
N GLU A 300 37.57 -20.35 30.28
CA GLU A 300 37.16 -21.74 30.02
C GLU A 300 37.42 -22.65 31.22
N LYS A 301 38.54 -22.49 31.92
CA LYS A 301 38.82 -23.25 33.16
C LYS A 301 37.79 -22.92 34.24
N ALA A 302 37.44 -21.64 34.40
CA ALA A 302 36.46 -21.18 35.38
C ALA A 302 35.05 -21.71 35.08
N THR A 303 34.61 -21.69 33.82
CA THR A 303 33.30 -22.23 33.42
C THR A 303 33.24 -23.74 33.60
N ARG A 304 34.29 -24.49 33.23
CA ARG A 304 34.38 -25.93 33.48
C ARG A 304 34.35 -26.28 34.96
N LYS A 305 35.02 -25.49 35.80
CA LYS A 305 34.99 -25.66 37.26
C LYS A 305 33.58 -25.42 37.83
N ALA A 306 32.94 -24.32 37.44
CA ALA A 306 31.58 -24.00 37.87
C ALA A 306 30.55 -25.06 37.45
N ALA A 307 30.66 -25.58 36.23
CA ALA A 307 29.82 -26.68 35.75
C ALA A 307 30.01 -27.98 36.54
N ARG A 308 31.24 -28.26 37.01
CA ARG A 308 31.56 -29.43 37.83
C ARG A 308 31.09 -29.29 39.28
N GLU A 309 31.04 -28.07 39.82
CA GLU A 309 30.50 -27.78 41.15
C GLU A 309 28.97 -27.81 41.16
N ALA A 310 28.30 -27.36 40.10
CA ALA A 310 26.84 -27.42 39.97
C ALA A 310 26.27 -28.84 39.81
N LEU A 311 27.12 -29.83 39.51
CA LEU A 311 26.74 -31.24 39.36
C LEU A 311 26.88 -32.07 40.65
N LYS A 312 27.39 -31.47 41.73
CA LYS A 312 27.53 -32.09 43.05
C LYS A 312 26.44 -31.62 44.00
#